data_AF-A0A076HUX7-F1
#
_entry.id   AF-A0A076HUX7-F1
#
_cell.length_a   1.000
_cell.length_b   1.000
_cell.length_c   1.000
_cell.angle_alpha   90.00
_cell.angle_beta   90.00
_cell.angle_gamma   90.00
#
_symmetry.space_group_name_H-M   'P 1'
#
loop_
_entity.id
_entity.type
_entity.pdbx_description
1 polymer ?
#
loop_
_entity_poly.entity_id
_entity_poly.type
_entity_poly.pdbx_seq_one_letter_code
_entity_poly.pdbx_strand_id
1 'polypeptide(L)'
;MKPRVTDEVFAGIVAECLSVAQVLGRLGLVPAGGNYKTVHARIRRLGLATGHFTGKAWNQGERYRNLRPTATLQDLLVRGSIYQSFKLKNRLLEAGILDRKCSECQLTEWCQQPIPLELDHINGVNNDNRIENLRLLCPNCHALTTTYRGKNKACGQ
;
A
#
# COMPACT_ATOMS: atom_id res chain seq x y z
N MET A 1 -9.83 -10.64 -35.51
CA MET A 1 -8.76 -9.66 -35.22
C MET A 1 -9.39 -8.28 -35.24
N LYS A 2 -9.32 -7.49 -34.16
CA LYS A 2 -9.96 -6.16 -34.14
C LYS A 2 -9.33 -5.27 -35.22
N PRO A 3 -10.12 -4.54 -36.04
CA PRO A 3 -9.57 -3.70 -37.09
C PRO A 3 -8.61 -2.66 -36.52
N ARG A 4 -7.49 -2.41 -37.21
CA ARG A 4 -6.56 -1.34 -36.83
C ARG A 4 -7.27 0.00 -37.04
N VAL A 5 -7.60 0.65 -35.93
CA VAL A 5 -8.10 2.03 -35.91
C VAL A 5 -7.06 2.93 -36.58
N THR A 6 -7.45 3.77 -37.54
CA THR A 6 -6.54 4.71 -38.20
C THR A 6 -6.04 5.80 -37.23
N ASP A 7 -4.97 6.52 -37.61
CA ASP A 7 -4.40 7.54 -36.72
C ASP A 7 -5.34 8.75 -36.54
N GLU A 8 -6.18 9.06 -37.53
CA GLU A 8 -7.18 10.14 -37.48
C GLU A 8 -8.31 9.80 -36.50
N VAL A 9 -8.85 8.57 -36.60
CA VAL A 9 -9.90 8.10 -35.69
C VAL A 9 -9.35 8.01 -34.26
N PHE A 10 -8.11 7.57 -34.10
CA PHE A 10 -7.46 7.52 -32.79
C PHE A 10 -7.28 8.93 -32.20
N ALA A 11 -6.90 9.93 -33.00
CA ALA A 11 -6.77 11.31 -32.55
C ALA A 11 -8.12 11.88 -32.08
N GLY A 12 -9.21 11.63 -32.82
CA GLY A 12 -10.57 12.00 -32.41
C GLY A 12 -10.98 11.39 -31.08
N ILE A 13 -10.71 10.10 -30.88
CA ILE A 13 -10.99 9.41 -29.60
C ILE A 13 -10.20 10.03 -28.45
N VAL A 14 -8.92 10.38 -28.66
CA VAL A 14 -8.08 11.01 -27.63
C VAL A 14 -8.59 12.40 -27.24
N ALA A 15 -9.08 13.19 -28.19
CA ALA A 15 -9.62 14.52 -27.93
C ALA A 15 -10.92 14.48 -27.09
N GLU A 16 -11.79 13.48 -27.30
CA GLU A 16 -13.06 13.34 -26.55
C GLU A 16 -12.89 12.74 -25.14
N CYS A 17 -11.81 12.01 -24.89
CA CYS A 17 -11.61 11.32 -23.63
C CYS A 17 -10.91 12.20 -22.59
N LEU A 18 -11.21 11.96 -21.30
CA LEU A 18 -10.55 12.61 -20.16
C LEU A 18 -9.50 11.70 -19.50
N SER A 19 -9.32 10.48 -20.01
CA SER A 19 -8.31 9.54 -19.53
C SER A 19 -7.93 8.47 -20.56
N VAL A 20 -6.74 7.91 -20.41
CA VAL A 20 -6.27 6.78 -21.24
C VAL A 20 -7.14 5.53 -21.04
N ALA A 21 -7.73 5.35 -19.86
CA ALA A 21 -8.66 4.24 -19.61
C ALA A 21 -9.93 4.36 -20.47
N GLN A 22 -10.47 5.58 -20.64
CA GLN A 22 -11.59 5.84 -21.55
C GLN A 22 -11.20 5.64 -23.01
N VAL A 23 -10.00 6.09 -23.42
CA VAL A 23 -9.47 5.83 -24.76
C VAL A 23 -9.39 4.33 -25.02
N LEU A 24 -8.86 3.55 -24.07
CA LEU A 24 -8.80 2.10 -24.16
C LEU A 24 -10.21 1.49 -24.29
N GLY A 25 -11.17 1.92 -23.47
CA GLY A 25 -12.56 1.47 -23.56
C GLY A 25 -13.21 1.76 -24.91
N ARG A 26 -13.00 2.97 -25.47
CA ARG A 26 -13.50 3.38 -26.80
C ARG A 26 -12.87 2.57 -27.93
N LEU A 27 -11.61 2.17 -27.79
CA LEU A 27 -10.92 1.26 -28.71
C LEU A 27 -11.35 -0.22 -28.51
N GLY A 28 -12.25 -0.49 -27.58
CA GLY A 28 -12.66 -1.84 -27.18
C GLY A 28 -11.54 -2.63 -26.52
N LEU A 29 -10.52 -1.99 -25.98
CA LEU A 29 -9.38 -2.60 -25.30
C LEU A 29 -9.61 -2.61 -23.79
N VAL A 30 -9.11 -3.66 -23.13
CA VAL A 30 -9.17 -3.75 -21.67
C VAL A 30 -8.17 -2.73 -21.07
N PRO A 31 -8.60 -1.89 -20.11
CA PRO A 31 -7.74 -0.91 -19.44
C PRO A 31 -6.79 -1.58 -18.44
N ALA A 32 -5.90 -2.44 -18.93
CA ALA A 32 -4.98 -3.23 -18.13
C ALA A 32 -3.58 -3.33 -18.76
N GLY A 33 -2.56 -3.36 -17.90
CA GLY A 33 -1.19 -3.77 -18.23
C GLY A 33 -0.60 -3.05 -19.46
N GLY A 34 -0.12 -3.85 -20.42
CA GLY A 34 0.61 -3.39 -21.61
C GLY A 34 -0.18 -2.44 -22.53
N ASN A 35 -1.51 -2.49 -22.50
CA ASN A 35 -2.34 -1.65 -23.37
C ASN A 35 -2.13 -0.15 -23.11
N TYR A 36 -1.92 0.24 -21.85
CA TYR A 36 -1.56 1.61 -21.50
C TYR A 36 -0.27 2.04 -22.20
N LYS A 37 0.76 1.18 -22.18
CA LYS A 37 2.06 1.48 -22.81
C LYS A 37 1.90 1.70 -24.31
N THR A 38 1.10 0.86 -24.97
CA THR A 38 0.84 0.98 -26.41
C THR A 38 0.10 2.27 -26.76
N VAL A 39 -0.95 2.64 -26.01
CA VAL A 39 -1.68 3.89 -26.23
C VAL A 39 -0.80 5.11 -25.95
N HIS A 40 -0.05 5.12 -24.85
CA HIS A 40 0.89 6.20 -24.55
C HIS A 40 1.98 6.35 -25.62
N ALA A 41 2.53 5.24 -26.12
CA ALA A 41 3.49 5.27 -27.21
C ALA A 41 2.88 5.86 -28.49
N ARG A 42 1.64 5.50 -28.82
CA ARG A 42 0.92 6.02 -29.99
C ARG A 42 0.60 7.51 -29.86
N ILE A 43 0.13 7.97 -28.69
CA ILE A 43 -0.10 9.39 -28.39
C ILE A 43 1.18 10.20 -28.58
N ARG A 44 2.31 9.74 -28.02
CA ARG A 44 3.61 10.41 -28.16
C ARG A 44 4.09 10.47 -29.60
N ARG A 45 3.96 9.35 -30.33
CA ARG A 45 4.35 9.26 -31.75
C ARG A 45 3.57 10.27 -32.62
N LEU A 46 2.30 10.51 -32.29
CA LEU A 46 1.41 11.40 -33.03
C LEU A 46 1.40 12.83 -32.50
N GLY A 47 2.14 13.14 -31.43
CA GLY A 47 2.17 14.48 -30.85
C GLY A 47 0.83 14.99 -30.33
N LEU A 48 -0.08 14.10 -29.92
CA LEU A 48 -1.43 14.50 -29.49
C LEU A 48 -1.40 15.18 -28.13
N ALA A 49 -2.17 16.26 -27.99
CA ALA A 49 -2.35 16.94 -26.71
C ALA A 49 -3.12 16.06 -25.72
N THR A 50 -2.63 15.96 -24.48
CA THR A 50 -3.29 15.22 -23.38
C THR A 50 -3.43 16.06 -22.11
N GLY A 51 -3.31 17.39 -22.20
CA GLY A 51 -3.41 18.29 -21.05
C GLY A 51 -4.80 18.29 -20.40
N HIS A 52 -5.84 17.95 -21.16
CA HIS A 52 -7.22 17.79 -20.68
C HIS A 52 -7.45 16.47 -19.93
N PHE A 53 -6.49 15.54 -19.91
CA PHE A 53 -6.64 14.31 -19.15
C PHE A 53 -6.55 14.60 -17.64
N THR A 54 -7.58 14.18 -16.90
CA THR A 54 -7.71 14.52 -15.48
C THR A 54 -6.85 13.65 -14.57
N GLY A 55 -6.46 12.45 -15.02
CA GLY A 55 -5.61 11.54 -14.26
C GLY A 55 -6.11 11.31 -12.82
N LYS A 56 -5.23 11.56 -11.83
CA LYS A 56 -5.53 11.42 -10.40
C LYS A 56 -6.10 12.70 -9.76
N ALA A 57 -6.44 13.74 -10.54
CA ALA A 57 -6.93 15.01 -10.02
C ALA A 57 -8.29 14.91 -9.28
N TRP A 58 -9.02 13.80 -9.44
CA TRP A 58 -10.22 13.52 -8.64
C TRP A 58 -9.91 13.26 -7.15
N ASN A 59 -8.66 12.88 -6.82
CA ASN A 59 -8.22 12.53 -5.47
C ASN A 59 -7.17 13.51 -4.94
N GLN A 60 -7.24 14.78 -5.33
CA GLN A 60 -6.27 15.84 -4.97
C GLN A 60 -6.97 17.17 -4.67
N GLY A 61 -6.29 18.05 -3.94
CA GLY A 61 -6.75 19.41 -3.63
C GLY A 61 -8.12 19.42 -2.95
N GLU A 62 -8.94 20.40 -3.29
CA GLU A 62 -10.31 20.56 -2.74
C GLU A 62 -11.27 19.41 -3.11
N ARG A 63 -10.93 18.61 -4.13
CA ARG A 63 -11.73 17.43 -4.53
C ARG A 63 -11.45 16.21 -3.67
N TYR A 64 -10.30 16.18 -2.98
CA TYR A 64 -9.96 15.10 -2.07
C TYR A 64 -10.91 15.08 -0.88
N ARG A 65 -11.57 13.94 -0.65
CA ARG A 65 -12.39 13.70 0.53
C ARG A 65 -11.93 12.40 1.20
N ASN A 66 -11.41 12.50 2.42
CA ASN A 66 -11.20 11.32 3.23
C ASN A 66 -12.54 10.87 3.83
N LEU A 67 -13.19 9.91 3.16
CA LEU A 67 -14.50 9.40 3.55
C LEU A 67 -14.46 8.49 4.79
N ARG A 68 -13.28 8.18 5.33
CA ARG A 68 -13.13 7.31 6.51
C ARG A 68 -12.31 8.04 7.56
N PRO A 69 -12.88 8.31 8.75
CA PRO A 69 -12.09 8.83 9.85
C PRO A 69 -10.98 7.84 10.20
N THR A 70 -9.81 8.36 10.52
CA THR A 70 -8.70 7.56 11.03
C THR A 70 -9.12 6.96 12.36
N ALA A 71 -9.17 5.63 12.47
CA ALA A 71 -9.47 4.94 13.74
C ALA A 71 -8.56 5.44 14.86
N THR A 72 -9.05 5.60 16.09
CA THR A 72 -8.23 6.02 17.23
C THR A 72 -7.31 4.88 17.68
N LEU A 73 -6.29 5.15 18.49
CA LEU A 73 -5.45 4.05 19.02
C LEU A 73 -6.27 3.14 19.95
N GLN A 74 -7.22 3.69 20.69
CA GLN A 74 -8.14 2.96 21.54
C GLN A 74 -8.96 1.95 20.74
N ASP A 75 -9.44 2.32 19.55
CA ASP A 75 -10.16 1.42 18.65
C ASP A 75 -9.28 0.30 18.08
N LEU A 76 -7.96 0.52 18.04
CA LEU A 76 -6.99 -0.41 17.45
C LEU A 76 -6.41 -1.39 18.46
N LEU A 77 -6.25 -0.98 19.72
CA LEU A 77 -5.60 -1.75 20.79
C LEU A 77 -6.54 -2.75 21.45
N VAL A 78 -7.20 -3.55 20.62
CA VAL A 78 -8.21 -4.53 21.01
C VAL A 78 -7.93 -5.88 20.37
N ARG A 79 -8.55 -6.93 20.91
CA ARG A 79 -8.54 -8.26 20.30
C ARG A 79 -9.49 -8.30 19.09
N GLY A 80 -9.10 -9.00 18.03
CA GLY A 80 -9.87 -9.11 16.80
C GLY A 80 -9.67 -7.94 15.82
N SER A 81 -8.71 -7.05 16.09
CA SER A 81 -8.42 -5.92 15.22
C SER A 81 -7.80 -6.39 13.90
N ILE A 82 -8.42 -6.02 12.78
CA ILE A 82 -7.91 -6.30 11.42
C ILE A 82 -6.87 -5.28 10.95
N TYR A 83 -6.44 -4.40 11.85
CA TYR A 83 -5.51 -3.34 11.52
C TYR A 83 -4.10 -3.89 11.28
N GLN A 84 -3.46 -3.40 10.24
CA GLN A 84 -2.21 -3.97 9.76
C GLN A 84 -1.04 -3.63 10.71
N SER A 85 -0.25 -4.64 11.09
CA SER A 85 0.77 -4.53 12.14
C SER A 85 1.86 -3.49 11.87
N PHE A 86 2.31 -3.33 10.62
CA PHE A 86 3.30 -2.29 10.27
C PHE A 86 2.73 -0.87 10.49
N LYS A 87 1.47 -0.63 10.11
CA LYS A 87 0.79 0.63 10.39
C LYS A 87 0.56 0.83 11.89
N LEU A 88 0.24 -0.23 12.63
CA LEU A 88 0.05 -0.15 14.08
C LEU A 88 1.36 0.24 14.76
N LYS A 89 2.45 -0.43 14.40
CA LYS A 89 3.81 -0.15 14.87
C LYS A 89 4.15 1.34 14.73
N ASN A 90 3.97 1.89 13.54
CA ASN A 90 4.33 3.29 13.28
C ASN A 90 3.50 4.24 14.15
N ARG A 91 2.19 3.99 14.30
CA ARG A 91 1.34 4.81 15.17
C ARG A 91 1.71 4.70 16.65
N LEU A 92 2.10 3.51 17.11
CA LEU A 92 2.55 3.30 18.48
C LEU A 92 3.86 4.03 18.80
N LEU A 93 4.79 4.04 17.83
CA LEU A 93 6.04 4.80 17.91
C LEU A 93 5.78 6.30 17.88
N GLU A 94 4.94 6.77 16.96
CA GLU A 94 4.58 8.20 16.82
C GLU A 94 3.86 8.73 18.07
N ALA A 95 3.02 7.91 18.70
CA ALA A 95 2.33 8.26 19.93
C ALA A 95 3.20 8.13 21.20
N GLY A 96 4.44 7.65 21.08
CA GLY A 96 5.34 7.44 22.23
C GLY A 96 4.87 6.35 23.20
N ILE A 97 3.97 5.45 22.77
CA ILE A 97 3.48 4.34 23.60
C ILE A 97 4.54 3.23 23.68
N LEU A 98 5.27 3.02 22.59
CA LEU A 98 6.39 2.09 22.54
C LEU A 98 7.67 2.85 22.20
N ASP A 99 8.74 2.57 22.94
CA ASP A 99 10.07 3.11 22.67
C ASP A 99 10.64 2.51 21.39
N ARG A 100 11.40 3.31 20.61
CA ARG A 100 12.09 2.83 19.41
C ARG A 100 13.36 2.02 19.75
N LYS A 101 13.20 0.93 20.49
CA LYS A 101 14.26 -0.03 20.85
C LYS A 101 13.74 -1.47 20.81
N CYS A 102 14.65 -2.42 20.65
CA CYS A 102 14.29 -3.84 20.77
C CYS A 102 13.95 -4.18 22.22
N SER A 103 12.82 -4.82 22.48
CA SER A 103 12.40 -5.25 23.82
C SER A 103 13.28 -6.36 24.41
N GLU A 104 14.03 -7.09 23.59
CA GLU A 104 14.94 -8.17 24.03
C GLU A 104 16.37 -7.66 24.20
N CYS A 105 17.04 -7.28 23.11
CA CYS A 105 18.44 -6.87 23.15
C CYS A 105 18.67 -5.40 23.50
N GLN A 106 17.60 -4.59 23.66
CA GLN A 106 17.65 -3.15 23.98
C GLN A 106 18.40 -2.26 22.97
N LEU A 107 18.90 -2.83 21.87
CA LEU A 107 19.60 -2.07 20.84
C LEU A 107 18.64 -1.14 20.09
N THR A 108 19.14 0.05 19.78
CA THR A 108 18.50 1.07 18.95
C THR A 108 19.20 1.23 17.60
N GLU A 109 20.47 0.85 17.50
CA GLU A 109 21.33 1.01 16.33
C GLU A 109 22.10 -0.26 15.98
N TRP A 110 22.28 -0.49 14.67
CA TRP A 110 23.05 -1.59 14.10
C TRP A 110 23.79 -1.08 12.87
N CYS A 111 25.08 -1.37 12.75
CA CYS A 111 25.93 -0.82 11.69
C CYS A 111 25.80 0.71 11.54
N GLN A 112 25.74 1.44 12.66
CA GLN A 112 25.58 2.90 12.71
C GLN A 112 24.29 3.42 12.05
N GLN A 113 23.28 2.56 11.91
CA GLN A 113 21.96 2.91 11.38
C GLN A 113 20.88 2.53 12.39
N PRO A 114 19.73 3.23 12.44
CA PRO A 114 18.62 2.85 13.30
C PRO A 114 18.15 1.43 12.99
N ILE A 115 18.02 0.59 14.01
CA ILE A 115 17.57 -0.79 13.84
C ILE A 115 16.14 -0.79 13.28
N PRO A 116 15.86 -1.59 12.22
CA PRO A 116 14.48 -1.84 11.83
C PRO A 116 13.80 -2.63 12.96
N LEU A 117 12.68 -2.13 13.47
CA LEU A 117 11.88 -2.85 14.46
C LEU A 117 10.64 -3.44 13.81
N GLU A 118 10.28 -4.64 14.24
CA GLU A 118 9.10 -5.40 13.87
C GLU A 118 8.17 -5.47 15.08
N LEU A 119 6.85 -5.37 14.84
CA LEU A 119 5.85 -5.54 15.89
C LEU A 119 5.60 -7.04 16.05
N ASP A 120 5.92 -7.56 17.23
CA ASP A 120 5.68 -8.95 17.62
C ASP A 120 4.48 -9.04 18.58
N HIS A 121 3.69 -10.08 18.40
CA HIS A 121 2.59 -10.45 19.26
C HIS A 121 3.08 -11.58 20.17
N ILE A 122 3.15 -11.33 21.48
CA ILE A 122 3.73 -12.27 22.46
C ILE A 122 3.03 -13.64 22.40
N ASN A 123 1.71 -13.65 22.24
CA ASN A 123 0.91 -14.87 22.10
C ASN A 123 0.88 -15.46 20.68
N GLY A 124 1.51 -14.81 19.69
CA GLY A 124 1.51 -15.23 18.29
C GLY A 124 0.19 -15.03 17.54
N VAL A 125 -0.80 -14.37 18.13
CA VAL A 125 -2.11 -14.09 17.54
C VAL A 125 -2.08 -12.70 16.89
N ASN A 126 -2.06 -12.66 15.56
CA ASN A 126 -1.82 -11.45 14.78
C ASN A 126 -2.92 -10.37 14.86
N ASN A 127 -4.10 -10.69 15.39
CA ASN A 127 -5.21 -9.76 15.56
C ASN A 127 -5.46 -9.40 17.03
N ASP A 128 -4.61 -9.84 17.95
CA ASP A 128 -4.68 -9.47 19.36
C ASP A 128 -3.79 -8.26 19.64
N ASN A 129 -4.30 -7.07 19.31
CA ASN A 129 -3.54 -5.82 19.36
C ASN A 129 -3.56 -5.14 20.74
N ARG A 130 -3.99 -5.82 21.79
CA ARG A 130 -3.95 -5.27 23.16
C ARG A 130 -2.51 -4.94 23.54
N ILE A 131 -2.29 -3.79 24.17
CA ILE A 131 -0.94 -3.24 24.38
C ILE A 131 -0.03 -4.19 25.16
N GLU A 132 -0.58 -4.92 26.13
CA GLU A 132 0.14 -5.91 26.93
C GLU A 132 0.65 -7.12 26.13
N ASN A 133 0.10 -7.35 24.93
CA ASN A 133 0.49 -8.44 24.04
C ASN A 133 1.49 -7.99 22.95
N LEU A 134 1.84 -6.70 22.89
CA LEU A 134 2.68 -6.13 21.84
C LEU A 134 4.07 -5.82 22.35
N ARG A 135 5.09 -6.14 21.55
CA ARG A 135 6.47 -5.70 21.78
C ARG A 135 7.18 -5.39 20.46
N LEU A 136 8.28 -4.64 20.52
CA LEU A 136 9.11 -4.34 19.36
C LEU A 136 10.35 -5.20 19.38
N LEU A 137 10.58 -5.97 18.32
CA LEU A 137 11.76 -6.81 18.19
C LEU A 137 12.58 -6.38 16.97
N CYS A 138 13.91 -6.46 17.08
CA CYS A 138 14.77 -6.42 15.89
C CYS A 138 14.65 -7.75 15.12
N PRO A 139 15.01 -7.80 13.82
CA PRO A 139 14.88 -9.01 13.01
C PRO A 139 15.62 -10.21 13.58
N ASN A 140 16.76 -9.97 14.25
CA ASN A 140 17.56 -11.03 14.85
C ASN A 140 16.86 -11.63 16.08
N CYS A 141 16.35 -10.80 17.00
CA CYS A 141 15.61 -11.27 18.17
C CYS A 141 14.26 -11.90 17.76
N HIS A 142 13.56 -11.30 16.79
CA HIS A 142 12.28 -11.83 16.34
C HIS A 142 12.44 -13.22 15.71
N ALA A 143 13.51 -13.46 14.95
CA ALA A 143 13.80 -14.77 14.35
C ALA A 143 13.91 -15.92 15.36
N LEU A 144 14.27 -15.61 16.62
CA LEU A 144 14.41 -16.56 17.72
C LEU A 144 13.09 -16.89 18.43
N THR A 145 12.03 -16.13 18.17
CA THR A 145 10.71 -16.40 18.77
C THR A 145 10.08 -17.67 18.19
N THR A 146 9.24 -18.33 18.99
CA THR A 146 8.44 -19.49 18.56
C THR A 146 7.31 -19.09 17.59
N THR A 147 6.97 -17.81 17.53
CA THR A 147 5.90 -17.22 16.71
C THR A 147 6.42 -16.69 15.37
N TYR A 148 7.74 -16.58 15.20
CA TYR A 148 8.37 -15.97 14.03
C TYR A 148 7.84 -16.52 12.72
N ARG A 149 7.33 -15.64 11.85
CA ARG A 149 6.77 -15.99 10.53
C ARG A 149 5.77 -17.16 10.56
N GLY A 150 5.06 -17.33 11.67
CA GLY A 150 4.09 -18.41 11.83
C GLY A 150 4.71 -19.78 12.11
N LYS A 151 5.92 -19.86 12.67
CA LYS A 151 6.51 -21.12 13.20
C LYS A 151 5.57 -21.88 14.15
N ASN A 152 4.74 -21.15 14.89
CA ASN A 152 3.73 -21.70 15.80
C ASN A 152 2.47 -22.22 15.09
N LYS A 153 2.29 -21.93 13.80
CA LYS A 153 1.22 -22.52 13.00
C LYS A 153 1.69 -23.91 12.60
N ALA A 154 1.13 -24.93 13.25
CA ALA A 154 1.31 -26.30 12.81
C ALA A 154 1.00 -26.37 11.30
N CYS A 155 1.86 -27.08 10.54
CA CYS A 155 1.49 -27.54 9.21
C CYS A 155 0.17 -28.32 9.38
N GLY A 156 -0.88 -27.93 8.65
CA GLY A 156 -2.28 -28.21 9.00
C GLY A 156 -2.60 -29.64 9.43
N GLN A 157 -3.51 -29.74 10.40
CA GLN A 157 -4.53 -30.78 10.40
C GLN A 157 -5.79 -30.20 9.74
#